data_AF-A0A836I481-F1
#
_entry.id   AF-A0A836I481-F1
#
_cell.length_a   1.000
_cell.length_b   1.000
_cell.length_c   1.000
_cell.angle_alpha   90.00
_cell.angle_beta   90.00
_cell.angle_gamma   90.00
#
_symmetry.space_group_name_H-M   'P 1'
#
loop_
_entity.id
_entity.type
_entity.pdbx_description
1 polymer ?
#
loop_
_entity_poly.entity_id
_entity_poly.type
_entity_poly.pdbx_seq_one_letter_code
_entity_poly.pdbx_strand_id
1 'polypeptide(L)'
;MAAGLRESCRKILQRLQQKDVEEFCCLLCGERVRGQDVLMQHLITEHQVHCLHFDNVVDLPQLLEHLSTRLHSRTASTAEWVCPVCGENTGSENVQALVAHMKQRGHQYWNLRTIPTMAQWCLAGASSPSGAAEEASAAVAAPATCAFSSSASRGGAEEEDGAGSEWNDMEDEEVDEDEDWNLECLCLYCNYSGEDILQHLKSDHNFDFRASVQQRPDLKDEYDLIRVVNMVRRAVCSYRCPYGDGCDVDGKQNDLAGLEAHLLLEKKHRLPQRVSTSDTDLIPVLPGDAFISMLVTSGEGFLQTEEEDPDFPMVPTVQELAAAASRAPRKQR
;
A
#
# COMPACT_ATOMS: atom_id res chain seq x y z
N MET A 1 1.01 23.39 6.20
CA MET A 1 0.50 22.33 5.32
C MET A 1 -0.15 22.97 4.11
N ALA A 2 0.35 22.68 2.91
CA ALA A 2 -0.20 23.21 1.67
C ALA A 2 -1.67 22.77 1.52
N ALA A 3 -2.56 23.71 1.19
CA ALA A 3 -4.00 23.46 1.09
C ALA A 3 -4.35 22.29 0.15
N GLY A 4 -3.55 22.05 -0.89
CA GLY A 4 -3.73 20.94 -1.83
C GLY A 4 -3.50 19.54 -1.24
N LEU A 5 -2.58 19.39 -0.28
CA LEU A 5 -2.36 18.08 0.37
C LEU A 5 -3.53 17.69 1.26
N ARG A 6 -4.11 18.67 1.99
CA ARG A 6 -5.28 18.44 2.84
C ARG A 6 -6.50 18.00 2.03
N GLU A 7 -6.69 18.59 0.85
CA GLU A 7 -7.78 18.21 -0.05
C GLU A 7 -7.56 16.82 -0.66
N SER A 8 -6.32 16.51 -1.05
CA SER A 8 -5.95 15.19 -1.59
C SER A 8 -6.18 14.08 -0.56
N CYS A 9 -5.74 14.29 0.70
CA CYS A 9 -5.98 13.35 1.79
C CYS A 9 -7.47 13.21 2.11
N ARG A 10 -8.26 14.30 2.03
CA ARG A 10 -9.71 14.25 2.26
C ARG A 10 -10.41 13.35 1.25
N LYS A 11 -10.08 13.48 -0.04
CA LYS A 11 -10.65 12.64 -1.11
C LYS A 11 -10.34 11.16 -0.89
N ILE A 12 -9.10 10.83 -0.55
CA ILE A 12 -8.68 9.46 -0.25
C ILE A 12 -9.44 8.92 0.96
N LEU A 13 -9.53 9.71 2.05
CA LEU A 13 -10.25 9.31 3.26
C LEU A 13 -11.75 9.14 3.02
N GLN A 14 -12.38 9.95 2.16
CA GLN A 14 -13.79 9.76 1.79
C GLN A 14 -14.02 8.42 1.09
N ARG A 15 -13.14 8.07 0.14
CA ARG A 15 -13.22 6.80 -0.59
C ARG A 15 -12.94 5.59 0.32
N LEU A 16 -11.93 5.68 1.19
CA LEU A 16 -11.60 4.65 2.18
C LEU A 16 -12.71 4.42 3.19
N GLN A 17 -13.41 5.48 3.60
CA GLN A 17 -14.53 5.38 4.55
C GLN A 17 -15.81 4.81 3.91
N GLN A 18 -15.78 4.43 2.62
CA GLN A 18 -16.91 3.85 1.87
C GLN A 18 -18.22 4.64 2.03
N LYS A 19 -18.14 5.96 2.28
CA LYS A 19 -19.33 6.80 2.47
C LYS A 19 -20.18 6.87 1.21
N ASP A 20 -19.56 6.64 0.06
CA ASP A 20 -20.19 6.41 -1.23
C ASP A 20 -19.55 5.15 -1.85
N VAL A 21 -20.33 4.09 -2.06
CA VAL A 21 -19.85 2.88 -2.75
C VAL A 21 -19.75 3.19 -4.24
N GLU A 22 -18.55 3.52 -4.70
CA GLU A 22 -18.28 3.79 -6.11
C GLU A 22 -18.21 2.49 -6.92
N GLU A 23 -18.83 2.49 -8.11
CA GLU A 23 -18.73 1.42 -9.10
C GLU A 23 -17.63 1.74 -10.12
N PHE A 24 -16.72 0.80 -10.33
CA PHE A 24 -15.64 0.91 -11.30
C PHE A 24 -15.77 -0.15 -12.40
N CYS A 25 -15.17 0.11 -13.56
CA CYS A 25 -15.06 -0.86 -14.64
C CYS A 25 -13.61 -1.31 -14.79
N CYS A 26 -13.38 -2.62 -14.92
CA CYS A 26 -12.07 -3.15 -15.26
C CYS A 26 -11.69 -2.66 -16.66
N LEU A 27 -10.52 -2.03 -16.75
CA LEU A 27 -9.92 -1.50 -17.97
C LEU A 27 -9.47 -2.56 -19.00
N LEU A 28 -9.45 -3.84 -18.63
CA LEU A 28 -9.04 -4.95 -19.49
C LEU A 28 -10.23 -5.75 -20.03
N CYS A 29 -11.18 -6.14 -19.17
CA CYS A 29 -12.35 -6.94 -19.57
C CYS A 29 -13.69 -6.19 -19.53
N GLY A 30 -13.74 -4.97 -18.99
CA GLY A 30 -14.97 -4.18 -18.87
C GLY A 30 -15.92 -4.62 -17.74
N GLU A 31 -15.53 -5.59 -16.90
CA GLU A 31 -16.33 -6.05 -15.77
C GLU A 31 -16.56 -4.94 -14.74
N ARG A 32 -17.79 -4.81 -14.24
CA ARG A 32 -18.15 -3.81 -13.24
C ARG A 32 -17.99 -4.37 -11.85
N VAL A 33 -17.31 -3.63 -10.99
CA VAL A 33 -17.02 -4.01 -9.61
C VAL A 33 -17.37 -2.87 -8.67
N ARG A 34 -17.79 -3.22 -7.45
CA ARG A 34 -18.12 -2.26 -6.39
C ARG A 34 -16.95 -2.11 -5.45
N GLY A 35 -16.44 -0.90 -5.33
CA GLY A 35 -15.30 -0.60 -4.47
C GLY A 35 -13.94 -0.78 -5.14
N GLN A 36 -12.97 0.00 -4.66
CA GLN A 36 -11.62 0.06 -5.21
C GLN A 36 -10.83 -1.25 -4.96
N ASP A 37 -11.05 -1.90 -3.81
CA ASP A 37 -10.27 -3.08 -3.41
C ASP A 37 -10.67 -4.31 -4.24
N VAL A 38 -11.96 -4.45 -4.53
CA VAL A 38 -12.48 -5.46 -5.44
C VAL A 38 -11.92 -5.28 -6.85
N LEU A 39 -11.77 -4.03 -7.31
CA LEU A 39 -11.12 -3.76 -8.60
C LEU A 39 -9.64 -4.17 -8.60
N MET A 40 -8.89 -3.84 -7.54
CA MET A 40 -7.50 -4.26 -7.45
C MET A 40 -7.38 -5.78 -7.45
N GLN A 41 -8.19 -6.45 -6.65
CA GLN A 41 -8.20 -7.91 -6.57
C GLN A 41 -8.52 -8.53 -7.93
N HIS A 42 -9.54 -8.03 -8.62
CA HIS A 42 -9.90 -8.49 -9.96
C HIS A 42 -8.75 -8.33 -10.98
N LEU A 43 -8.03 -7.19 -10.96
CA LEU A 43 -6.87 -6.98 -11.83
C LEU A 43 -5.75 -8.00 -11.57
N ILE A 44 -5.56 -8.38 -10.30
CA ILE A 44 -4.56 -9.37 -9.90
C ILE A 44 -4.99 -10.78 -10.29
N THR A 45 -6.21 -11.20 -9.94
CA THR A 45 -6.66 -12.59 -10.11
C THR A 45 -6.94 -12.92 -11.57
N GLU A 46 -7.68 -12.07 -12.28
CA GLU A 46 -8.13 -12.36 -13.64
C GLU A 46 -7.08 -12.02 -14.71
N HIS A 47 -6.27 -10.98 -14.45
CA HIS A 47 -5.36 -10.43 -15.46
C HIS A 47 -3.87 -10.50 -15.08
N GLN A 48 -3.55 -10.93 -13.86
CA GLN A 48 -2.17 -10.95 -13.33
C GLN A 48 -1.50 -9.57 -13.40
N VAL A 49 -2.27 -8.50 -13.18
CA VAL A 49 -1.77 -7.13 -13.18
C VAL A 49 -1.69 -6.61 -11.74
N HIS A 50 -0.48 -6.29 -11.32
CA HIS A 50 -0.20 -5.69 -10.01
C HIS A 50 -0.08 -4.18 -10.18
N CYS A 51 -1.22 -3.47 -10.06
CA CYS A 51 -1.24 -2.01 -10.08
C CYS A 51 -0.77 -1.42 -8.74
N LEU A 52 -0.37 -0.17 -8.76
CA LEU A 52 -0.08 0.57 -7.53
C LEU A 52 -1.33 0.64 -6.65
N HIS A 53 -1.12 0.62 -5.34
CA HIS A 53 -2.21 0.60 -4.38
C HIS A 53 -3.08 1.86 -4.49
N PHE A 54 -4.39 1.68 -4.63
CA PHE A 54 -5.32 2.78 -4.88
C PHE A 54 -5.38 3.79 -3.72
N ASP A 55 -5.02 3.41 -2.50
CA ASP A 55 -4.86 4.34 -1.36
C ASP A 55 -3.85 5.46 -1.60
N ASN A 56 -2.90 5.25 -2.52
CA ASN A 56 -1.93 6.28 -2.90
C ASN A 56 -2.41 7.15 -4.07
N VAL A 57 -3.63 6.92 -4.56
CA VAL A 57 -4.25 7.59 -5.71
C VAL A 57 -5.30 8.58 -5.24
N VAL A 58 -5.05 9.86 -5.52
CA VAL A 58 -5.93 10.97 -5.17
C VAL A 58 -7.20 10.94 -6.02
N ASP A 59 -7.06 10.69 -7.33
CA ASP A 59 -8.17 10.66 -8.29
C ASP A 59 -8.11 9.36 -9.10
N LEU A 60 -8.77 8.33 -8.56
CA LEU A 60 -8.79 7.00 -9.16
C LEU A 60 -9.54 6.96 -10.50
N PRO A 61 -10.72 7.60 -10.65
CA PRO A 61 -11.40 7.66 -11.94
C PRO A 61 -10.52 8.23 -13.07
N GLN A 62 -9.84 9.36 -12.84
CA GLN A 62 -8.97 9.93 -13.86
C GLN A 62 -7.73 9.08 -14.15
N LEU A 63 -7.18 8.42 -13.14
CA LEU A 63 -6.08 7.47 -13.35
C LEU A 63 -6.50 6.31 -14.26
N LEU A 64 -7.68 5.73 -14.00
CA LEU A 64 -8.22 4.62 -14.79
C LEU A 64 -8.52 5.06 -16.23
N GLU A 65 -9.05 6.27 -16.42
CA GLU A 65 -9.25 6.85 -17.75
C GLU A 65 -7.93 7.01 -18.50
N HIS A 66 -6.89 7.55 -17.85
CA HIS A 66 -5.57 7.67 -18.46
C HIS A 66 -4.97 6.32 -18.85
N LEU A 67 -5.02 5.33 -17.97
CA LEU A 67 -4.57 3.97 -18.29
C LEU A 67 -5.35 3.38 -19.47
N SER A 68 -6.67 3.57 -19.50
CA SER A 68 -7.51 3.14 -20.62
C SER A 68 -7.07 3.77 -21.95
N THR A 69 -6.77 5.07 -21.97
CA THR A 69 -6.27 5.74 -23.19
C THR A 69 -4.89 5.26 -23.63
N ARG A 70 -4.06 4.79 -22.69
CA ARG A 70 -2.72 4.25 -22.95
C ARG A 70 -2.77 2.83 -23.52
N LEU A 71 -3.79 2.07 -23.11
CA LEU A 71 -3.98 0.68 -23.50
C LEU A 71 -4.48 0.53 -24.94
N HIS A 72 -4.97 1.59 -25.55
CA HIS A 72 -5.50 1.57 -26.91
C HIS A 72 -4.63 2.39 -27.86
N SER A 73 -4.31 1.81 -29.02
CA SER A 73 -3.60 2.52 -30.08
C SER A 73 -4.45 3.65 -30.64
N ARG A 74 -3.95 4.90 -30.60
CA ARG A 74 -4.63 6.07 -31.19
C ARG A 74 -4.40 6.21 -32.70
N THR A 75 -3.54 5.36 -33.28
CA THR A 75 -3.10 5.45 -34.68
C THR A 75 -3.70 4.38 -35.58
N ALA A 76 -4.28 3.32 -35.00
CA ALA A 76 -4.91 2.23 -35.75
C ALA A 76 -6.41 2.49 -35.95
N SER A 77 -6.95 2.04 -37.09
CA SER A 77 -8.40 2.05 -37.36
C SER A 77 -9.18 0.99 -36.55
N THR A 78 -8.44 0.05 -35.96
CA THR A 78 -8.89 -1.10 -35.17
C THR A 78 -8.52 -0.90 -33.70
N ALA A 79 -9.30 -1.46 -32.78
CA ALA A 79 -9.13 -1.29 -31.33
C ALA A 79 -7.97 -2.16 -30.80
N GLU A 80 -6.76 -1.87 -31.27
CA GLU A 80 -5.56 -2.65 -30.94
C GLU A 80 -5.02 -2.28 -29.56
N TRP A 81 -4.63 -3.33 -28.81
CA TRP A 81 -4.08 -3.17 -27.47
C TRP A 81 -2.59 -2.81 -27.50
N VAL A 82 -2.21 -1.84 -26.68
CA VAL A 82 -0.85 -1.34 -26.48
C VAL A 82 -0.42 -1.59 -25.05
N CYS A 83 0.81 -2.09 -24.86
CA CYS A 83 1.34 -2.28 -23.52
C CYS A 83 1.63 -0.92 -22.86
N PRO A 84 1.10 -0.63 -21.67
CA PRO A 84 1.27 0.68 -21.04
C PRO A 84 2.69 0.90 -20.48
N VAL A 85 3.47 -0.18 -20.32
CA VAL A 85 4.85 -0.15 -19.79
C VAL A 85 5.87 0.10 -20.90
N CYS A 86 5.85 -0.66 -21.99
CA CYS A 86 6.83 -0.53 -23.08
C CYS A 86 6.31 0.22 -24.31
N GLY A 87 5.00 0.45 -24.43
CA GLY A 87 4.38 1.10 -25.59
C GLY A 87 4.31 0.21 -26.84
N GLU A 88 4.62 -1.08 -26.76
CA GLU A 88 4.53 -2.01 -27.89
C GLU A 88 3.06 -2.33 -28.19
N ASN A 89 2.68 -2.20 -29.47
CA ASN A 89 1.36 -2.59 -29.96
C ASN A 89 1.33 -4.10 -30.17
N THR A 90 0.33 -4.77 -29.62
CA THR A 90 0.14 -6.22 -29.71
C THR A 90 -0.43 -6.67 -31.06
N GLY A 91 -0.90 -5.73 -31.89
CA GLY A 91 -1.49 -6.00 -33.21
C GLY A 91 -2.78 -6.82 -33.14
N SER A 92 -3.42 -6.86 -31.97
CA SER A 92 -4.62 -7.65 -31.71
C SER A 92 -5.66 -6.83 -30.97
N GLU A 93 -6.93 -7.07 -31.29
CA GLU A 93 -8.09 -6.52 -30.54
C GLU A 93 -8.42 -7.38 -29.30
N ASN A 94 -7.75 -8.53 -29.15
CA ASN A 94 -7.98 -9.44 -28.03
C ASN A 94 -7.10 -9.06 -26.83
N VAL A 95 -7.75 -8.77 -25.70
CA VAL A 95 -7.08 -8.49 -24.42
C VAL A 95 -6.10 -9.60 -24.00
N GLN A 96 -6.38 -10.86 -24.36
CA GLN A 96 -5.49 -11.99 -24.04
C GLN A 96 -4.13 -11.89 -24.72
N ALA A 97 -4.04 -11.24 -25.88
CA ALA A 97 -2.76 -10.99 -26.54
C ALA A 97 -1.90 -9.99 -25.72
N LEU A 98 -2.54 -8.98 -25.12
CA LEU A 98 -1.89 -8.04 -24.22
C LEU A 98 -1.46 -8.73 -22.91
N VAL A 99 -2.33 -9.52 -22.30
CA VAL A 99 -1.99 -10.27 -21.07
C VAL A 99 -0.83 -11.23 -21.32
N ALA A 100 -0.84 -11.95 -22.45
CA ALA A 100 0.26 -12.82 -22.83
C ALA A 100 1.58 -12.06 -23.05
N HIS A 101 1.54 -10.91 -23.73
CA HIS A 101 2.70 -10.03 -23.88
C HIS A 101 3.25 -9.59 -22.51
N MET A 102 2.37 -9.12 -21.61
CA MET A 102 2.78 -8.66 -20.28
C MET A 102 3.44 -9.78 -19.47
N LYS A 103 2.89 -10.99 -19.54
CA LYS A 103 3.46 -12.17 -18.87
C LYS A 103 4.83 -12.56 -19.43
N GLN A 104 4.99 -12.55 -20.75
CA GLN A 104 6.25 -12.92 -21.41
C GLN A 104 7.38 -11.91 -21.14
N ARG A 105 7.04 -10.62 -21.03
CA ARG A 105 8.01 -9.53 -20.84
C ARG A 105 8.19 -9.11 -19.37
N GLY A 106 7.38 -9.63 -18.45
CA GLY A 106 7.37 -9.20 -17.05
C GLY A 106 6.77 -7.80 -16.83
N HIS A 107 5.87 -7.35 -17.70
CA HIS A 107 5.21 -6.03 -17.64
C HIS A 107 3.90 -6.03 -16.82
N GLN A 108 3.79 -6.93 -15.85
CA GLN A 108 2.61 -7.11 -15.00
C GLN A 108 2.50 -6.06 -13.89
N TYR A 109 3.62 -5.43 -13.52
CA TYR A 109 3.68 -4.45 -12.43
C TYR A 109 3.48 -3.03 -12.96
N TRP A 110 2.38 -2.39 -12.58
CA TRP A 110 2.00 -1.04 -13.02
C TRP A 110 2.15 -0.06 -11.87
N ASN A 111 3.31 0.57 -11.78
CA ASN A 111 3.65 1.50 -10.72
C ASN A 111 4.40 2.72 -11.27
N LEU A 112 4.77 3.67 -10.41
CA LEU A 112 5.44 4.90 -10.82
C LEU A 112 6.83 4.69 -11.44
N ARG A 113 7.46 3.52 -11.26
CA ARG A 113 8.72 3.17 -11.92
C ARG A 113 8.49 2.68 -13.35
N THR A 114 7.44 1.87 -13.56
CA THR A 114 7.15 1.27 -14.87
C THR A 114 6.29 2.18 -15.75
N ILE A 115 5.41 2.99 -15.16
CA ILE A 115 4.54 3.94 -15.87
C ILE A 115 4.60 5.31 -15.14
N PRO A 116 5.66 6.11 -15.35
CA PRO A 116 5.86 7.38 -14.62
C PRO A 116 4.73 8.40 -14.80
N THR A 117 3.99 8.33 -15.91
CA THR A 117 2.89 9.26 -16.19
C THR A 117 1.68 9.12 -15.27
N MET A 118 1.60 8.06 -14.47
CA MET A 118 0.58 7.90 -13.42
C MET A 118 0.79 8.85 -12.24
N ALA A 119 1.99 9.44 -12.09
CA ALA A 119 2.35 10.25 -10.93
C ALA A 119 1.41 11.44 -10.68
N GLN A 120 0.84 12.02 -11.73
CA GLN A 120 -0.03 13.20 -11.63
C GLN A 120 -1.33 12.97 -10.85
N TRP A 121 -1.78 11.71 -10.73
CA TRP A 121 -2.96 11.34 -9.94
C TRP A 121 -2.61 10.72 -8.59
N CYS A 122 -1.31 10.53 -8.30
CA CYS A 122 -0.83 9.95 -7.07
C CYS A 122 -0.43 11.03 -6.07
N LEU A 123 -0.45 10.70 -4.77
CA LEU A 123 -0.01 11.61 -3.71
C LEU A 123 1.42 12.13 -3.92
N ALA A 124 2.30 11.32 -4.53
CA ALA A 124 3.68 11.70 -4.84
C ALA A 124 3.78 12.86 -5.85
N GLY A 125 2.83 13.03 -6.78
CA GLY A 125 2.83 14.09 -7.79
C GLY A 125 2.18 15.41 -7.34
N ALA A 126 1.37 15.39 -6.29
CA ALA A 126 0.68 16.58 -5.77
C ALA A 126 1.60 17.59 -5.04
N SER A 127 2.90 17.28 -4.95
CA SER A 127 3.89 18.04 -4.17
C SER A 127 4.64 19.11 -4.97
N SER A 128 4.41 19.26 -6.28
CA SER A 128 5.07 20.30 -7.07
C SER A 128 4.21 21.57 -7.11
N PRO A 129 4.61 22.67 -6.45
CA PRO A 129 4.01 23.97 -6.72
C PRO A 129 4.33 24.35 -8.17
N SER A 130 3.29 24.38 -8.99
CA SER A 130 3.31 24.94 -10.35
C SER A 130 3.88 26.37 -10.32
N GLY A 131 5.04 26.56 -10.93
CA GLY A 131 5.68 27.85 -11.07
C GLY A 131 6.81 27.82 -12.12
N ALA A 132 6.54 28.51 -13.23
CA ALA A 132 7.43 28.96 -14.31
C ALA A 132 7.59 28.04 -15.54
N ALA A 133 6.98 28.53 -16.62
CA ALA A 133 7.04 28.09 -18.00
C ALA A 133 8.42 28.31 -18.64
N GLU A 134 8.70 27.60 -19.75
CA GLU A 134 9.14 28.23 -21.00
C GLU A 134 8.61 27.46 -22.23
N GLU A 135 8.26 28.25 -23.24
CA GLU A 135 7.62 28.00 -24.55
C GLU A 135 8.61 27.30 -25.52
N ALA A 136 8.29 26.77 -26.71
CA ALA A 136 7.30 27.05 -27.75
C ALA A 136 7.15 25.77 -28.64
N SER A 137 6.09 25.53 -29.41
CA SER A 137 5.69 26.30 -30.60
C SER A 137 4.36 25.77 -31.19
N ALA A 138 3.68 26.65 -31.93
CA ALA A 138 2.26 26.63 -32.28
C ALA A 138 1.92 25.93 -33.62
N ALA A 139 0.64 25.48 -33.76
CA ALA A 139 -0.20 25.75 -34.94
C ALA A 139 -1.70 25.36 -34.76
N VAL A 140 -2.54 26.41 -34.66
CA VAL A 140 -3.86 26.68 -35.30
C VAL A 140 -4.91 25.55 -35.50
N ALA A 141 -6.10 25.68 -34.89
CA ALA A 141 -7.39 26.01 -35.56
C ALA A 141 -8.68 25.66 -34.75
N ALA A 142 -9.46 26.73 -34.47
CA ALA A 142 -10.93 26.91 -34.40
C ALA A 142 -11.88 26.02 -33.55
N PRO A 143 -12.97 26.61 -32.99
CA PRO A 143 -13.89 25.95 -32.06
C PRO A 143 -15.16 25.42 -32.73
N ALA A 144 -15.69 24.30 -32.23
CA ALA A 144 -17.00 23.80 -32.60
C ALA A 144 -17.86 23.62 -31.34
N THR A 145 -18.76 24.57 -31.14
CA THR A 145 -19.98 24.41 -30.34
C THR A 145 -20.87 23.36 -30.99
N CYS A 146 -21.50 22.47 -30.22
CA CYS A 146 -22.79 21.87 -30.54
C CYS A 146 -23.45 21.34 -29.27
N ALA A 147 -24.68 21.81 -29.05
CA ALA A 147 -25.62 21.33 -28.07
C ALA A 147 -26.17 19.95 -28.46
N PHE A 148 -26.61 19.17 -27.47
CA PHE A 148 -27.77 18.30 -27.66
C PHE A 148 -28.63 18.25 -26.39
N SER A 149 -29.91 18.51 -26.62
CA SER A 149 -31.01 18.52 -25.67
C SER A 149 -31.63 17.13 -25.58
N SER A 150 -32.19 16.77 -24.42
CA SER A 150 -33.40 15.92 -24.27
C SER A 150 -33.82 15.98 -22.80
N SER A 151 -34.81 16.81 -22.43
CA SER A 151 -36.24 16.45 -22.30
C SER A 151 -36.54 15.37 -21.27
N ALA A 152 -37.08 15.77 -20.12
CA ALA A 152 -37.92 14.91 -19.28
C ALA A 152 -39.01 15.74 -18.60
N SER A 153 -40.22 15.21 -18.65
CA SER A 153 -41.50 15.82 -18.33
C SER A 153 -41.75 15.98 -16.83
N ARG A 154 -42.65 16.91 -16.51
CA ARG A 154 -43.26 17.16 -15.20
C ARG A 154 -44.27 16.09 -14.80
N GLY A 155 -44.36 15.87 -13.49
CA GLY A 155 -45.43 15.19 -12.75
C GLY A 155 -44.79 14.48 -11.56
N GLY A 156 -45.12 14.69 -10.30
CA GLY A 156 -46.31 15.19 -9.62
C GLY A 156 -46.31 14.45 -8.27
N ALA A 157 -46.45 15.18 -7.17
CA ALA A 157 -46.30 14.69 -5.79
C ALA A 157 -47.36 13.64 -5.40
N GLU A 158 -47.05 12.78 -4.43
CA GLU A 158 -47.68 12.74 -3.08
C GLU A 158 -47.18 11.53 -2.26
N GLU A 159 -47.25 11.73 -0.95
CA GLU A 159 -46.70 10.98 0.18
C GLU A 159 -47.45 9.67 0.47
N GLU A 160 -46.79 8.69 1.11
CA GLU A 160 -47.34 8.07 2.34
C GLU A 160 -46.31 7.17 3.08
N ASP A 161 -46.42 7.23 4.40
CA ASP A 161 -45.63 6.57 5.44
C ASP A 161 -45.73 5.04 5.46
N GLY A 162 -44.73 4.36 6.04
CA GLY A 162 -44.79 2.92 6.27
C GLY A 162 -43.64 2.31 7.08
N ALA A 163 -43.73 2.50 8.40
CA ALA A 163 -43.15 1.73 9.51
C ALA A 163 -42.34 0.43 9.25
N GLY A 164 -41.30 0.24 10.06
CA GLY A 164 -41.01 -1.09 10.65
C GLY A 164 -39.54 -1.52 10.62
N SER A 165 -38.90 -1.48 11.79
CA SER A 165 -37.64 -2.16 12.08
C SER A 165 -37.66 -3.64 11.68
N GLU A 166 -36.60 -4.09 11.02
CA GLU A 166 -36.10 -5.46 11.21
C GLU A 166 -34.58 -5.42 11.00
N TRP A 167 -33.85 -5.26 12.11
CA TRP A 167 -32.42 -5.49 12.15
C TRP A 167 -32.23 -6.99 12.02
N ASN A 168 -31.97 -7.47 10.81
CA ASN A 168 -31.58 -8.86 10.62
C ASN A 168 -30.26 -9.09 11.35
N ASP A 169 -30.30 -9.95 12.38
CA ASP A 169 -29.16 -10.67 12.93
C ASP A 169 -28.33 -11.21 11.76
N MET A 170 -27.19 -10.56 11.49
CA MET A 170 -26.12 -11.21 10.76
C MET A 170 -25.48 -12.15 11.75
N GLU A 171 -25.72 -13.44 11.58
CA GLU A 171 -24.99 -14.50 12.27
C GLU A 171 -23.49 -14.20 12.14
N ASP A 172 -22.82 -13.97 13.26
CA ASP A 172 -21.36 -13.95 13.37
C ASP A 172 -20.88 -15.33 12.90
N GLU A 173 -20.53 -15.44 11.62
CA GLU A 173 -19.64 -16.49 11.16
C GLU A 173 -18.31 -16.22 11.87
N GLU A 174 -18.02 -17.06 12.89
CA GLU A 174 -16.70 -17.14 13.51
C GLU A 174 -15.70 -17.44 12.39
N VAL A 175 -15.11 -16.38 11.82
CA VAL A 175 -13.98 -16.50 10.90
C VAL A 175 -12.85 -17.04 11.75
N ASP A 176 -12.48 -18.30 11.53
CA ASP A 176 -11.33 -18.95 12.17
C ASP A 176 -10.13 -18.00 12.12
N GLU A 177 -9.78 -17.40 13.26
CA GLU A 177 -8.72 -16.38 13.40
C GLU A 177 -7.30 -16.93 13.15
N ASP A 178 -7.21 -18.23 12.89
CA ASP A 178 -5.97 -19.00 12.95
C ASP A 178 -5.42 -19.45 11.58
N GLU A 179 -6.14 -19.26 10.46
CA GLU A 179 -5.80 -19.95 9.20
C GLU A 179 -5.01 -19.16 8.14
N ASP A 180 -4.75 -17.85 8.26
CA ASP A 180 -4.19 -17.07 7.11
C ASP A 180 -3.04 -16.10 7.43
N TRP A 181 -2.14 -16.48 8.35
CA TRP A 181 -0.90 -15.70 8.60
C TRP A 181 0.37 -16.33 8.04
N ASN A 182 0.25 -17.35 7.18
CA ASN A 182 1.38 -17.97 6.49
C ASN A 182 1.81 -17.13 5.26
N LEU A 183 2.10 -15.84 5.49
CA LEU A 183 2.51 -14.92 4.43
C LEU A 183 3.98 -15.14 4.05
N GLU A 184 4.24 -15.30 2.75
CA GLU A 184 5.59 -15.33 2.21
C GLU A 184 6.34 -14.02 2.51
N CYS A 185 7.42 -14.12 3.29
CA CYS A 185 8.26 -12.98 3.63
C CYS A 185 9.31 -12.74 2.54
N LEU A 186 9.45 -11.49 2.09
CA LEU A 186 10.52 -11.09 1.17
C LEU A 186 11.83 -10.80 1.90
N CYS A 187 12.93 -11.33 1.38
CA CYS A 187 14.27 -11.12 1.95
C CYS A 187 14.67 -9.64 1.96
N LEU A 188 15.54 -9.28 2.91
CA LEU A 188 16.06 -7.92 3.05
C LEU A 188 17.15 -7.61 2.01
N TYR A 189 17.86 -8.62 1.49
CA TYR A 189 19.08 -8.43 0.70
C TYR A 189 19.03 -9.07 -0.70
N CYS A 190 18.05 -9.92 -1.00
CA CYS A 190 17.90 -10.54 -2.31
C CYS A 190 16.42 -10.77 -2.68
N ASN A 191 16.17 -11.46 -3.79
CA ASN A 191 14.83 -11.69 -4.33
C ASN A 191 14.13 -12.95 -3.77
N TYR A 192 14.67 -13.56 -2.71
CA TYR A 192 14.05 -14.71 -2.07
C TYR A 192 12.72 -14.34 -1.40
N SER A 193 11.71 -15.20 -1.54
CA SER A 193 10.45 -15.17 -0.80
C SER A 193 10.19 -16.54 -0.16
N GLY A 194 9.67 -16.55 1.06
CA GLY A 194 9.33 -17.78 1.77
C GLY A 194 9.02 -17.54 3.24
N GLU A 195 8.54 -18.59 3.91
CA GLU A 195 8.16 -18.56 5.33
C GLU A 195 9.39 -18.70 6.25
N ASP A 196 10.45 -19.35 5.79
CA ASP A 196 11.69 -19.61 6.52
C ASP A 196 12.72 -18.47 6.40
N ILE A 197 12.23 -17.23 6.27
CA ILE A 197 13.04 -16.05 5.94
C ILE A 197 14.22 -15.82 6.90
N LEU A 198 14.05 -16.09 8.19
CA LEU A 198 15.12 -15.98 9.18
C LEU A 198 16.22 -17.04 8.99
N GLN A 199 15.85 -18.23 8.51
CA GLN A 199 16.79 -19.28 8.19
C GLN A 199 17.55 -18.95 6.89
N HIS A 200 16.86 -18.44 5.88
CA HIS A 200 17.47 -17.94 4.64
C HIS A 200 18.51 -16.84 4.90
N LEU A 201 18.21 -15.86 5.76
CA LEU A 201 19.17 -14.82 6.14
C LEU A 201 20.45 -15.41 6.77
N LYS A 202 20.34 -16.50 7.53
CA LYS A 202 21.49 -17.18 8.13
C LYS A 202 22.31 -17.97 7.12
N SER A 203 21.66 -18.75 6.24
CA SER A 203 22.36 -19.61 5.28
C SER A 203 23.00 -18.83 4.14
N ASP A 204 22.24 -17.92 3.52
CA ASP A 204 22.63 -17.29 2.25
C ASP A 204 23.35 -15.96 2.47
N HIS A 205 22.97 -15.23 3.52
CA HIS A 205 23.53 -13.91 3.83
C HIS A 205 24.50 -13.91 5.03
N ASN A 206 24.70 -15.07 5.68
CA ASN A 206 25.51 -15.24 6.89
C ASN A 206 25.16 -14.21 7.98
N PHE A 207 23.86 -13.95 8.12
CA PHE A 207 23.34 -12.89 8.95
C PHE A 207 22.19 -13.40 9.83
N ASP A 208 22.43 -13.40 11.14
CA ASP A 208 21.41 -13.72 12.13
C ASP A 208 20.70 -12.44 12.56
N PHE A 209 19.56 -12.13 11.94
CA PHE A 209 18.80 -10.91 12.22
C PHE A 209 18.42 -10.82 13.71
N ARG A 210 17.87 -11.91 14.27
CA ARG A 210 17.41 -11.96 15.67
C ARG A 210 18.55 -11.68 16.64
N ALA A 211 19.67 -12.38 16.50
CA ALA A 211 20.82 -12.15 17.37
C ALA A 211 21.40 -10.72 17.20
N SER A 212 21.35 -10.18 15.97
CA SER A 212 21.88 -8.85 15.68
C SER A 212 21.02 -7.73 16.29
N VAL A 213 19.69 -7.85 16.27
CA VAL A 213 18.80 -6.85 16.89
C VAL A 213 18.83 -6.93 18.42
N GLN A 214 18.88 -8.13 19.00
CA GLN A 214 18.96 -8.30 20.46
C GLN A 214 20.23 -7.70 21.08
N GLN A 215 21.32 -7.61 20.30
CA GLN A 215 22.59 -6.99 20.73
C GLN A 215 22.56 -5.46 20.66
N ARG A 216 21.46 -4.86 20.19
CA ARG A 216 21.36 -3.41 20.01
C ARG A 216 20.55 -2.74 21.12
N PRO A 217 21.20 -1.99 22.03
CA PRO A 217 20.52 -1.37 23.18
C PRO A 217 19.69 -0.14 22.79
N ASP A 218 19.84 0.35 21.56
CA ASP A 218 19.07 1.48 21.03
C ASP A 218 17.78 1.05 20.31
N LEU A 219 17.49 -0.26 20.25
CA LEU A 219 16.20 -0.81 19.84
C LEU A 219 15.37 -1.08 21.09
N LYS A 220 14.24 -0.41 21.24
CA LYS A 220 13.42 -0.49 22.46
C LYS A 220 12.07 -1.12 22.23
N ASP A 221 11.45 -0.80 21.11
CA ASP A 221 10.08 -1.18 20.79
C ASP A 221 9.99 -1.72 19.36
N GLU A 222 8.80 -2.20 19.00
CA GLU A 222 8.51 -2.75 17.67
C GLU A 222 8.66 -1.68 16.60
N TYR A 223 8.40 -0.40 16.93
CA TYR A 223 8.56 0.71 16.00
C TYR A 223 10.02 0.89 15.58
N ASP A 224 10.98 0.71 16.49
CA ASP A 224 12.39 0.71 16.15
C ASP A 224 12.76 -0.43 15.20
N LEU A 225 12.17 -1.61 15.37
CA LEU A 225 12.35 -2.73 14.43
C LEU A 225 11.78 -2.40 13.05
N ILE A 226 10.57 -1.83 12.98
CA ILE A 226 9.94 -1.36 11.74
C ILE A 226 10.87 -0.37 11.01
N ARG A 227 11.40 0.62 11.74
CA ARG A 227 12.34 1.61 11.18
C ARG A 227 13.58 0.94 10.62
N VAL A 228 14.20 0.03 11.37
CA VAL A 228 15.39 -0.71 10.92
C VAL A 228 15.12 -1.46 9.62
N VAL A 229 14.03 -2.21 9.53
CA VAL A 229 13.68 -2.97 8.32
C VAL A 229 13.50 -2.03 7.12
N ASN A 230 12.73 -0.96 7.29
CA ASN A 230 12.49 0.00 6.22
C ASN A 230 13.77 0.73 5.78
N MET A 231 14.66 1.06 6.71
CA MET A 231 15.97 1.64 6.40
C MET A 231 16.83 0.67 5.57
N VAL A 232 16.88 -0.60 5.95
CA VAL A 232 17.59 -1.65 5.20
C VAL A 232 17.00 -1.78 3.80
N ARG A 233 15.67 -1.91 3.68
CA ARG A 233 15.00 -2.04 2.37
C ARG A 233 15.28 -0.82 1.47
N ARG A 234 15.19 0.41 1.98
CA ARG A 234 15.53 1.63 1.21
C ARG A 234 16.98 1.62 0.72
N ALA A 235 17.91 1.22 1.60
CA ALA A 235 19.33 1.17 1.28
C ALA A 235 19.61 0.13 0.19
N VAL A 236 19.13 -1.10 0.36
CA VAL A 236 19.33 -2.21 -0.58
C VAL A 236 18.68 -1.92 -1.93
N CYS A 237 17.45 -1.37 -1.97
CA CYS A 237 16.79 -0.96 -3.22
C CYS A 237 17.56 0.12 -3.99
N SER A 238 18.47 0.85 -3.32
CA SER A 238 19.31 1.88 -3.92
C SER A 238 20.78 1.43 -4.05
N TYR A 239 21.08 0.14 -3.83
CA TYR A 239 22.43 -0.43 -3.80
C TYR A 239 23.39 0.27 -2.82
N ARG A 240 22.83 0.86 -1.77
CA ARG A 240 23.53 1.56 -0.69
C ARG A 240 23.75 0.63 0.49
N CYS A 241 24.85 0.84 1.19
CA CYS A 241 25.11 0.18 2.46
C CYS A 241 24.08 0.60 3.53
N PRO A 242 23.37 -0.33 4.19
CA PRO A 242 22.42 0.00 5.25
C PRO A 242 23.04 0.74 6.44
N TYR A 243 24.34 0.55 6.69
CA TYR A 243 25.06 1.21 7.77
C TYR A 243 24.93 2.75 7.75
N GLY A 244 24.72 3.34 6.56
CA GLY A 244 24.49 4.76 6.36
C GLY A 244 25.75 5.53 5.98
N ASP A 245 25.79 6.82 6.32
CA ASP A 245 26.81 7.78 5.85
C ASP A 245 28.23 7.52 6.40
N GLY A 246 28.38 6.56 7.32
CA GLY A 246 29.69 6.08 7.79
C GLY A 246 30.36 5.09 6.84
N CYS A 247 29.80 4.83 5.66
CA CYS A 247 30.31 3.87 4.69
C CYS A 247 30.30 4.44 3.27
N ASP A 248 31.37 4.20 2.50
CA ASP A 248 31.58 4.74 1.15
C ASP A 248 30.72 4.06 0.07
N VAL A 249 30.00 2.98 0.40
CA VAL A 249 29.12 2.26 -0.53
C VAL A 249 27.80 3.03 -0.68
N ASP A 250 27.79 3.98 -1.62
CA ASP A 250 26.73 4.96 -1.85
C ASP A 250 25.77 4.65 -3.01
N GLY A 251 25.88 3.46 -3.61
CA GLY A 251 25.00 2.97 -4.67
C GLY A 251 25.25 3.56 -6.05
N LYS A 252 26.18 4.50 -6.22
CA LYS A 252 26.50 5.07 -7.55
C LYS A 252 27.36 4.15 -8.41
N GLN A 253 28.17 3.32 -7.77
CA GLN A 253 29.15 2.45 -8.44
C GLN A 253 28.93 0.96 -8.18
N ASN A 254 27.97 0.61 -7.32
CA ASN A 254 27.72 -0.76 -6.91
C ASN A 254 26.37 -1.23 -7.44
N ASP A 255 26.33 -2.51 -7.80
CA ASP A 255 25.09 -3.25 -8.02
C ASP A 255 24.79 -4.11 -6.78
N LEU A 256 23.75 -4.95 -6.87
CA LEU A 256 23.35 -5.81 -5.77
C LEU A 256 24.46 -6.80 -5.38
N ALA A 257 25.23 -7.31 -6.35
CA ALA A 257 26.32 -8.25 -6.10
C ALA A 257 27.51 -7.57 -5.40
N GLY A 258 27.85 -6.35 -5.81
CA GLY A 258 28.87 -5.53 -5.16
C GLY A 258 28.48 -5.15 -3.73
N LEU A 259 27.21 -4.80 -3.51
CA LEU A 259 26.69 -4.57 -2.16
C LEU A 259 26.77 -5.84 -1.30
N GLU A 260 26.37 -6.99 -1.82
CA GLU A 260 26.44 -8.26 -1.08
C GLU A 260 27.89 -8.63 -0.72
N ALA A 261 28.83 -8.47 -1.66
CA ALA A 261 30.26 -8.70 -1.41
C ALA A 261 30.80 -7.79 -0.29
N HIS A 262 30.38 -6.51 -0.27
CA HIS A 262 30.69 -5.58 0.81
C HIS A 262 30.10 -6.03 2.16
N LEU A 263 28.83 -6.44 2.20
CA LEU A 263 28.16 -6.86 3.42
C LEU A 263 28.68 -8.19 3.99
N LEU A 264 29.26 -9.04 3.14
CA LEU A 264 29.98 -10.25 3.57
C LEU A 264 31.30 -9.93 4.27
N LEU A 265 32.00 -8.87 3.85
CA LEU A 265 33.22 -8.39 4.50
C LEU A 265 32.89 -7.64 5.80
N GLU A 266 31.95 -6.69 5.73
CA GLU A 266 31.58 -5.82 6.84
C GLU A 266 30.26 -6.24 7.47
N LYS A 267 30.27 -7.34 8.23
CA LYS A 267 29.03 -7.93 8.81
C LYS A 267 28.17 -6.96 9.62
N LYS A 268 28.79 -5.98 10.30
CA LYS A 268 28.09 -4.96 11.09
C LYS A 268 27.26 -4.01 10.23
N HIS A 269 27.55 -3.94 8.93
CA HIS A 269 26.87 -3.04 7.99
C HIS A 269 25.54 -3.58 7.45
N ARG A 270 25.17 -4.82 7.82
CA ARG A 270 23.85 -5.41 7.51
C ARG A 270 22.70 -4.61 8.11
N LEU A 271 22.93 -3.95 9.25
CA LEU A 271 21.99 -3.07 9.93
C LEU A 271 22.48 -1.61 9.90
N PRO A 272 21.57 -0.62 9.98
CA PRO A 272 21.96 0.77 10.12
C PRO A 272 22.77 1.00 11.38
N GLN A 273 23.68 1.99 11.35
CA GLN A 273 24.51 2.31 12.52
C GLN A 273 23.67 2.84 13.69
N ARG A 274 22.57 3.54 13.40
CA ARG A 274 21.63 4.11 14.37
C ARG A 274 20.23 4.01 13.81
N VAL A 275 19.23 3.84 14.67
CA VAL A 275 17.83 3.99 14.22
C VAL A 275 17.52 5.46 14.04
N SER A 276 16.82 5.77 12.96
CA SER A 276 16.25 7.10 12.74
C SER A 276 15.17 7.40 13.76
N THR A 277 15.01 8.66 14.14
CA THR A 277 13.85 9.11 14.94
C THR A 277 12.73 9.69 14.07
N SER A 278 12.86 9.62 12.74
CA SER A 278 11.88 10.17 11.81
C SER A 278 10.74 9.20 11.57
N ASP A 279 9.50 9.69 11.67
CA ASP A 279 8.30 8.90 11.38
C ASP A 279 8.21 8.48 9.90
N THR A 280 8.95 9.16 9.01
CA THR A 280 9.07 8.72 7.61
C THR A 280 9.63 7.31 7.50
N ASP A 281 10.44 6.88 8.47
CA ASP A 281 11.02 5.54 8.47
C ASP A 281 10.06 4.46 8.98
N LEU A 282 8.92 4.84 9.57
CA LEU A 282 7.84 3.92 9.94
C LEU A 282 6.98 3.51 8.75
N ILE A 283 7.00 4.28 7.67
CA ILE A 283 6.20 3.99 6.48
C ILE A 283 6.83 2.78 5.76
N PRO A 284 6.09 1.66 5.64
CA PRO A 284 6.59 0.46 4.96
C PRO A 284 7.06 0.77 3.55
N VAL A 285 8.24 0.27 3.19
CA VAL A 285 8.76 0.38 1.81
C VAL A 285 7.97 -0.51 0.85
N LEU A 286 7.48 -1.64 1.36
CA LEU A 286 6.69 -2.60 0.62
C LEU A 286 5.24 -2.61 1.14
N PRO A 287 4.22 -2.56 0.26
CA PRO A 287 2.84 -2.80 0.65
C PRO A 287 2.69 -4.22 1.21
N GLY A 288 2.00 -4.38 2.35
CA GLY A 288 1.79 -5.68 2.96
C GLY A 288 3.08 -6.40 3.35
N ASP A 289 4.07 -5.68 3.87
CA ASP A 289 5.37 -6.24 4.24
C ASP A 289 5.25 -7.31 5.33
N ALA A 290 5.11 -8.57 4.93
CA ALA A 290 4.93 -9.72 5.80
C ALA A 290 6.09 -9.89 6.79
N PHE A 291 7.31 -9.45 6.44
CA PHE A 291 8.44 -9.50 7.37
C PHE A 291 8.22 -8.54 8.54
N ILE A 292 7.71 -7.33 8.28
CA ILE A 292 7.36 -6.38 9.34
C ILE A 292 6.22 -6.93 10.19
N SER A 293 5.15 -7.45 9.56
CA SER A 293 4.04 -8.06 10.28
C SER A 293 4.52 -9.18 11.21
N MET A 294 5.36 -10.09 10.71
CA MET A 294 5.99 -11.15 11.49
C MET A 294 6.76 -10.62 12.70
N LEU A 295 7.53 -9.53 12.56
CA LEU A 295 8.30 -8.97 13.67
C LEU A 295 7.41 -8.38 14.77
N VAL A 296 6.32 -7.72 14.39
CA VAL A 296 5.40 -7.08 15.34
C VAL A 296 4.54 -8.12 16.04
N THR A 297 4.05 -9.14 15.34
CA THR A 297 3.23 -10.21 15.93
C THR A 297 4.04 -11.20 16.75
N SER A 298 5.31 -11.43 16.38
CA SER A 298 6.22 -12.31 17.11
C SER A 298 7.10 -11.57 18.14
N GLY A 299 6.69 -10.36 18.55
CA GLY A 299 7.50 -9.35 19.26
C GLY A 299 8.26 -9.84 20.49
N GLU A 300 7.72 -10.84 21.20
CA GLU A 300 8.33 -11.46 22.39
C GLU A 300 9.71 -12.10 22.14
N GLY A 301 10.08 -12.33 20.87
CA GLY A 301 11.35 -12.95 20.52
C GLY A 301 12.49 -12.00 20.13
N PHE A 302 12.20 -10.77 19.72
CA PHE A 302 13.16 -9.89 19.05
C PHE A 302 13.71 -8.78 19.95
N LEU A 303 12.91 -8.31 20.89
CA LEU A 303 13.29 -7.31 21.89
C LEU A 303 13.70 -8.01 23.19
N GLN A 304 14.45 -7.31 24.04
CA GLN A 304 14.72 -7.82 25.38
C GLN A 304 13.43 -7.72 26.19
N THR A 305 13.09 -8.77 26.95
CA THR A 305 11.84 -8.92 27.69
C THR A 305 11.50 -7.65 28.46
N GLU A 306 10.29 -7.13 28.29
CA GLU A 306 9.78 -6.02 29.08
C GLU A 306 9.81 -6.40 30.58
N GLU A 307 10.14 -5.44 31.45
CA GLU A 307 9.96 -5.61 32.89
C GLU A 307 8.45 -5.83 33.13
N GLU A 308 8.08 -6.90 33.86
CA GLU A 308 6.69 -7.24 34.17
C GLU A 308 5.89 -5.99 34.52
N ASP A 309 4.84 -5.71 33.73
CA ASP A 309 3.98 -4.55 33.92
C ASP A 309 3.49 -4.56 35.37
N PRO A 310 3.74 -3.51 36.18
CA PRO A 310 3.38 -3.54 37.59
C PRO A 310 1.89 -3.79 37.71
N ASP A 311 1.51 -4.89 38.38
CA ASP A 311 0.14 -5.34 38.57
C ASP A 311 -0.76 -4.18 38.99
N PHE A 312 -1.42 -3.55 38.01
CA PHE A 312 -2.23 -2.37 38.25
C PHE A 312 -3.50 -2.85 38.94
N PRO A 313 -3.78 -2.42 40.19
CA PRO A 313 -4.95 -2.90 40.90
C PRO A 313 -6.19 -2.50 40.11
N MET A 314 -6.92 -3.50 39.60
CA MET A 314 -8.16 -3.26 38.88
C MET A 314 -9.09 -2.41 39.74
N VAL A 315 -9.54 -1.27 39.18
CA VAL A 315 -10.53 -0.43 39.84
C VAL A 315 -11.85 -1.20 39.84
N PRO A 316 -12.50 -1.41 41.01
CA PRO A 316 -13.76 -2.13 41.07
C PRO A 316 -14.80 -1.50 40.15
N THR A 317 -15.54 -2.33 39.44
CA THR A 317 -16.55 -1.86 38.49
C THR A 317 -17.67 -1.11 39.23
N VAL A 318 -18.41 -0.28 38.50
CA VAL A 318 -19.57 0.45 39.06
C VAL A 318 -20.62 -0.53 39.64
N GLN A 319 -20.75 -1.72 39.04
CA GLN A 319 -21.62 -2.79 39.55
C GLN A 319 -21.12 -3.35 40.88
N GLU A 320 -19.81 -3.56 41.02
CA GLU A 320 -19.20 -4.02 42.28
C GLU A 320 -19.34 -2.99 43.40
N LEU A 321 -19.17 -1.70 43.08
CA LEU A 321 -19.40 -0.62 44.03
C LEU A 321 -20.87 -0.52 44.46
N ALA A 322 -21.82 -0.70 43.53
CA ALA A 322 -23.25 -0.72 43.83
C ALA A 322 -23.65 -1.95 44.67
N ALA A 323 -23.07 -3.12 44.38
CA ALA A 323 -23.26 -4.34 45.16
C ALA A 323 -22.68 -4.20 46.58
N ALA A 324 -21.54 -3.54 46.74
CA ALA A 324 -20.96 -3.27 48.06
C ALA A 324 -21.83 -2.29 48.87
N ALA A 325 -22.35 -1.24 48.23
CA ALA A 325 -23.21 -0.25 48.88
C ALA A 325 -24.54 -0.86 49.36
N SER A 326 -25.10 -1.82 48.62
CA SER A 326 -26.34 -2.52 48.99
C SER A 326 -26.17 -3.53 50.12
N ARG A 327 -24.93 -3.98 50.40
CA ARG A 327 -24.59 -4.90 51.50
C ARG A 327 -24.25 -4.19 52.81
N ALA A 328 -24.18 -2.86 52.84
CA ALA A 328 -23.91 -2.11 54.06
C ALA A 328 -25.12 -2.17 55.02
N PRO A 329 -24.96 -2.63 56.28
CA PRO A 329 -26.09 -2.71 57.21
C PRO A 329 -26.59 -1.31 57.57
N ARG A 330 -27.89 -1.09 57.38
CA ARG A 330 -28.58 0.14 57.80
C ARG A 330 -28.42 0.31 59.31
N LYS A 331 -27.69 1.34 59.75
CA LYS A 331 -27.69 1.76 61.15
C LYS A 331 -29.13 2.11 61.54
N GLN A 332 -29.76 1.24 62.33
CA GLN A 332 -31.03 1.51 62.96
C GLN A 332 -30.81 2.64 63.98
N ARG A 333 -31.60 3.70 63.84
CA ARG A 333 -31.69 4.81 64.80
C ARG A 333 -32.44 4.38 66.05
#